data_AF-A0A6C0QMZ5-F1
#
_entry.id   AF-A0A6C0QMZ5-F1
#
_cell.length_a   1.000
_cell.length_b   1.000
_cell.length_c   1.000
_cell.angle_alpha   90.00
_cell.angle_beta   90.00
_cell.angle_gamma   90.00
#
_symmetry.space_group_name_H-M   'P 1'
#
loop_
_entity.id
_entity.type
_entity.pdbx_description
1 polymer ?
#
loop_
_entity_poly.entity_id
_entity_poly.type
_entity_poly.pdbx_seq_one_letter_code
_entity_poly.pdbx_strand_id
1 'polypeptide(L)'
;MTFKKSLSTEQYTAIGYLALPKKGGKTYAEIAEICGVHPNTIGNWRKDAMFEAELKRQMVRNSQEKLPELIDSLTEIAIRDGNAAMAKLALQINGMLTDRIEVETTGPDQVDVEALNQRLAAFKDRRTQSGD
;
A
#
# COMPACT_ATOMS: atom_id res chain seq x y z
N MET A 1 -24.03 -8.06 -12.42
CA MET A 1 -23.49 -6.81 -11.82
C MET A 1 -22.55 -7.18 -10.69
N THR A 2 -21.25 -6.92 -10.81
CA THR A 2 -20.28 -7.17 -9.74
C THR A 2 -20.33 -5.97 -8.79
N PHE A 3 -20.92 -6.10 -7.61
CA PHE A 3 -20.91 -5.05 -6.60
C PHE A 3 -19.46 -4.83 -6.15
N LYS A 4 -18.91 -3.64 -6.41
CA LYS A 4 -17.60 -3.25 -5.92
C LYS A 4 -17.69 -3.17 -4.39
N LYS A 5 -17.07 -4.15 -3.71
CA LYS A 5 -16.98 -4.18 -2.25
C LYS A 5 -16.44 -2.81 -1.78
N SER A 6 -17.14 -2.18 -0.85
CA SER A 6 -16.77 -0.88 -0.27
C SER A 6 -16.66 -1.04 1.24
N LEU A 7 -15.85 -0.18 1.87
CA LEU A 7 -15.69 -0.17 3.32
C LEU A 7 -16.90 0.49 3.97
N SER A 8 -17.38 -0.08 5.07
CA SER A 8 -18.48 0.48 5.85
C SER A 8 -18.01 1.62 6.75
N THR A 9 -18.96 2.39 7.29
CA THR A 9 -18.68 3.50 8.23
C THR A 9 -17.93 2.99 9.46
N GLU A 10 -18.34 1.85 10.02
CA GLU A 10 -17.73 1.24 11.20
C GLU A 10 -16.28 0.82 10.92
N GLN A 11 -16.01 0.36 9.70
CA GLN A 11 -14.66 0.04 9.25
C GLN A 11 -13.77 1.28 9.17
N TYR A 12 -14.29 2.40 8.63
CA TYR A 12 -13.55 3.66 8.62
C TYR A 12 -13.29 4.19 10.04
N THR A 13 -14.27 4.10 10.94
CA THR A 13 -14.08 4.45 12.35
C THR A 13 -12.99 3.60 13.00
N ALA A 14 -13.01 2.27 12.79
CA ALA A 14 -11.97 1.38 13.28
C ALA A 14 -10.59 1.74 12.72
N ILE A 15 -10.50 2.01 11.41
CA ILE A 15 -9.26 2.45 10.75
C ILE A 15 -8.72 3.72 11.40
N GLY A 16 -9.57 4.69 11.71
CA GLY A 16 -9.17 5.93 12.39
C GLY A 16 -8.41 5.68 13.69
N TYR A 17 -8.91 4.78 14.55
CA TYR A 17 -8.21 4.42 15.79
C TYR A 17 -6.99 3.54 15.55
N LEU A 18 -7.11 2.54 14.68
CA LEU A 18 -6.04 1.58 14.42
C LEU A 18 -4.81 2.23 13.76
N ALA A 19 -5.00 3.32 13.02
CA ALA A 19 -3.93 4.07 12.38
C ALA A 19 -3.16 4.98 13.35
N LEU A 20 -3.60 5.11 14.61
CA LEU A 20 -2.90 5.89 15.63
C LEU A 20 -1.81 5.06 16.33
N PRO A 21 -0.73 5.69 16.84
CA PRO A 21 0.23 5.02 17.70
C PRO A 21 -0.46 4.32 18.87
N LYS A 22 -0.11 3.06 19.11
CA LYS A 22 -0.74 2.21 20.15
C LYS A 22 -2.27 2.23 20.10
N LYS A 23 -2.86 2.37 18.90
CA LYS A 23 -4.31 2.43 18.65
C LYS A 23 -5.01 3.56 19.42
N GLY A 24 -4.30 4.67 19.66
CA GLY A 24 -4.79 5.78 20.48
C GLY A 24 -4.94 5.43 21.95
N GLY A 25 -4.21 4.42 22.44
CA GLY A 25 -4.31 3.91 23.81
C GLY A 25 -5.46 2.92 24.02
N LYS A 26 -6.18 2.53 22.97
CA LYS A 26 -7.35 1.65 23.06
C LYS A 26 -7.01 0.19 22.79
N THR A 27 -7.73 -0.69 23.46
CA THR A 27 -7.78 -2.13 23.18
C THR A 27 -8.65 -2.42 21.96
N TYR A 28 -8.53 -3.62 21.39
CA TYR A 28 -9.42 -4.04 20.31
C TYR A 28 -10.88 -4.18 20.76
N ALA A 29 -11.12 -4.52 22.03
CA ALA A 29 -12.46 -4.63 22.58
C ALA A 29 -13.14 -3.25 22.65
N GLU A 30 -12.44 -2.23 23.14
CA GLU A 30 -12.97 -0.86 23.19
C GLU A 30 -13.21 -0.29 21.79
N ILE A 31 -12.33 -0.57 20.83
CA ILE A 31 -12.54 -0.15 19.43
C ILE A 31 -13.77 -0.84 18.85
N ALA A 32 -13.95 -2.12 19.11
CA ALA A 32 -15.12 -2.87 18.65
C ALA A 32 -16.42 -2.33 19.26
N GLU A 33 -16.40 -1.98 20.55
CA GLU A 33 -17.51 -1.32 21.25
C GLU A 33 -17.85 0.04 20.62
N ILE A 34 -16.85 0.88 20.36
CA ILE A 34 -17.03 2.18 19.68
C ILE A 34 -17.64 1.99 18.28
N CYS A 35 -17.22 0.94 17.57
CA CYS A 35 -17.71 0.61 16.24
C CYS A 35 -19.07 -0.12 16.26
N GLY A 36 -19.61 -0.49 17.42
CA GLY A 36 -20.85 -1.26 17.53
C GLY A 36 -20.76 -2.69 16.98
N VAL A 37 -19.58 -3.31 17.00
CA VAL A 37 -19.34 -4.65 16.46
C VAL A 37 -18.76 -5.61 17.49
N HIS A 38 -18.84 -6.91 17.21
CA HIS A 38 -18.19 -7.93 18.05
C HIS A 38 -16.65 -7.79 18.00
N PRO A 39 -15.90 -8.01 19.10
CA PRO A 39 -14.43 -7.89 19.12
C PRO A 39 -13.69 -8.68 18.03
N ASN A 40 -14.16 -9.90 17.74
CA ASN A 40 -13.61 -10.74 16.68
C ASN A 40 -13.75 -10.14 15.26
N THR A 41 -14.73 -9.26 15.05
CA THR A 41 -14.99 -8.62 13.75
C THR A 41 -13.80 -7.75 13.33
N ILE A 42 -13.20 -7.01 14.27
CA ILE A 42 -12.00 -6.20 14.00
C ILE A 42 -10.85 -7.09 13.51
N GLY A 43 -10.65 -8.24 14.15
CA GLY A 43 -9.63 -9.21 13.75
C GLY A 43 -9.86 -9.78 12.34
N ASN A 44 -11.13 -10.00 11.96
CA ASN A 44 -11.49 -10.46 10.62
C ASN A 44 -11.31 -9.38 9.56
N TRP A 45 -11.66 -8.12 9.85
CA TRP A 45 -11.42 -7.00 8.93
C TRP A 45 -9.95 -6.81 8.60
N ARG A 46 -9.05 -6.98 9.56
CA ARG A 46 -7.60 -6.88 9.32
C ARG A 46 -7.04 -7.96 8.38
N LYS A 47 -7.78 -9.04 8.12
CA LYS A 47 -7.42 -10.06 7.13
C LYS A 47 -7.95 -9.72 5.74
N ASP A 48 -8.88 -8.77 5.63
CA ASP A 48 -9.42 -8.32 4.36
C ASP A 48 -8.44 -7.35 3.69
N ALA A 49 -8.08 -7.64 2.44
CA ALA A 49 -7.09 -6.88 1.69
C ALA A 49 -7.51 -5.41 1.46
N MET A 50 -8.82 -5.13 1.32
CA MET A 50 -9.31 -3.78 1.10
C MET A 50 -9.21 -2.94 2.38
N PHE A 51 -9.59 -3.52 3.51
CA PHE A 51 -9.46 -2.87 4.82
C PHE A 51 -8.00 -2.59 5.16
N GLU A 52 -7.12 -3.56 4.96
CA GLU A 52 -5.70 -3.40 5.28
C GLU A 52 -5.00 -2.38 4.36
N ALA A 53 -5.38 -2.31 3.08
CA ALA A 53 -4.87 -1.28 2.18
C ALA A 53 -5.27 0.13 2.64
N GLU A 54 -6.52 0.31 3.05
CA GLU A 54 -6.99 1.62 3.53
C GLU A 54 -6.40 1.99 4.90
N LEU A 55 -6.22 1.02 5.80
CA LEU A 55 -5.51 1.22 7.07
C LEU A 55 -4.10 1.74 6.83
N LYS A 56 -3.34 1.12 5.91
CA LYS A 56 -1.99 1.57 5.54
C LYS A 56 -2.00 2.98 4.96
N ARG A 57 -2.95 3.32 4.09
CA ARG A 57 -3.11 4.69 3.56
C ARG A 57 -3.39 5.69 4.67
N GLN A 58 -4.24 5.35 5.63
CA GLN A 58 -4.51 6.21 6.77
C GLN A 58 -3.26 6.41 7.63
N MET A 59 -2.49 5.36 7.89
CA MET A 59 -1.22 5.48 8.61
C MET A 59 -0.23 6.40 7.89
N VAL A 60 -0.12 6.29 6.57
CA VAL A 60 0.73 7.19 5.76
C VAL A 60 0.24 8.64 5.86
N ARG A 61 -1.07 8.88 5.73
CA ARG A 61 -1.65 10.23 5.92
C ARG A 61 -1.33 10.79 7.31
N ASN A 62 -1.49 9.99 8.36
CA ASN A 62 -1.17 10.40 9.73
C ASN A 62 0.33 10.70 9.94
N SER A 63 1.22 10.03 9.19
CA SER A 63 2.67 10.24 9.32
C SER A 63 3.20 11.42 8.52
N GLN A 64 2.44 11.92 7.52
CA GLN A 64 2.90 13.02 6.64
C GLN A 64 3.30 14.27 7.41
N GLU A 65 2.58 14.61 8.48
CA GLU A 65 2.89 15.77 9.32
C GLU A 65 4.24 15.63 10.05
N LYS A 66 4.67 14.39 10.32
CA LYS A 66 5.93 14.09 11.02
C LYS A 66 7.11 13.87 10.08
N LEU A 67 6.86 13.74 8.78
CA LEU A 67 7.93 13.49 7.81
C LEU A 67 8.99 14.61 7.80
N PRO A 68 8.64 15.91 7.86
CA PRO A 68 9.65 16.97 7.92
C PRO A 68 10.58 16.84 9.13
N GLU A 69 10.02 16.65 10.32
CA GLU A 69 10.77 16.49 11.58
C GLU A 69 11.66 15.24 11.56
N LEU A 70 11.16 14.14 10.98
CA LEU A 70 11.93 12.91 10.81
C LEU A 70 13.13 13.12 9.88
N ILE A 71 12.94 13.80 8.74
CA ILE A 71 14.02 14.05 7.76
C ILE A 71 15.10 14.96 8.37
N ASP A 72 14.70 15.98 9.13
CA ASP A 72 15.62 16.87 9.83
C ASP A 72 16.46 16.10 10.85
N SER A 73 15.81 15.34 11.74
CA SER A 73 16.45 14.49 12.75
C SER A 73 17.39 13.44 12.12
N LEU A 74 16.95 12.82 11.02
CA LEU A 74 17.75 11.83 10.28
C LEU A 74 19.06 12.45 9.78
N THR A 75 18.98 13.66 9.23
CA THR A 75 20.15 14.39 8.72
C THR A 75 21.09 14.79 9.86
N GLU A 76 20.56 15.32 10.96
CA GLU A 76 21.36 15.72 12.13
C GLU A 76 22.12 14.52 12.74
N ILE A 77 21.44 13.39 12.94
CA ILE A 77 22.05 12.16 13.48
C ILE A 77 23.12 11.63 12.52
N ALA A 78 22.85 11.62 11.21
CA ALA A 78 23.81 11.15 10.21
C ALA A 78 25.12 11.95 10.26
N ILE A 79 25.03 13.28 10.45
CA ILE A 79 26.18 14.17 10.57
C ILE A 79 26.89 13.97 11.91
N ARG A 80 26.14 13.98 13.02
CA ARG A 80 26.70 13.93 14.38
C ARG A 80 27.38 12.60 14.68
N ASP A 81 26.70 11.49 14.39
CA ASP A 81 27.14 10.15 14.78
C ASP A 81 27.91 9.45 13.66
N GLY A 82 28.08 10.10 12.50
CA GLY A 82 28.80 9.54 11.35
C GLY A 82 28.09 8.32 10.76
N ASN A 83 26.76 8.32 10.71
CA ASN A 83 25.98 7.16 10.28
C ASN A 83 25.70 7.20 8.76
N ALA A 84 26.58 6.54 7.99
CA ALA A 84 26.49 6.49 6.52
C ALA A 84 25.19 5.88 5.97
N ALA A 85 24.55 4.95 6.71
CA ALA A 85 23.27 4.36 6.29
C ALA A 85 22.13 5.38 6.36
N MET A 86 22.12 6.21 7.42
CA MET A 86 21.16 7.30 7.56
C MET A 86 21.42 8.42 6.56
N ALA A 87 22.68 8.75 6.27
CA ALA A 87 23.04 9.69 5.22
C ALA A 87 22.57 9.22 3.84
N LYS A 88 22.80 7.93 3.50
CA LYS A 88 22.30 7.33 2.25
C LYS A 88 20.78 7.45 2.17
N LEU A 89 20.06 7.13 3.24
CA LEU A 89 18.60 7.22 3.28
C LEU A 89 18.10 8.67 3.09
N ALA A 90 18.72 9.64 3.77
CA ALA A 90 18.38 11.06 3.62
C ALA A 90 18.56 11.55 2.17
N LEU A 91 19.65 11.14 1.52
CA LEU A 91 19.93 11.48 0.12
C LEU A 91 18.94 10.79 -0.85
N GLN A 92 18.56 9.54 -0.59
CA GLN A 92 17.56 8.83 -1.39
C GLN A 92 16.17 9.46 -1.29
N ILE A 93 15.74 9.84 -0.08
CA ILE A 93 14.43 10.48 0.15
C ILE A 93 14.32 11.80 -0.61
N ASN A 94 15.40 12.59 -0.66
CA ASN A 94 15.45 13.87 -1.39
C ASN A 94 15.68 13.70 -2.90
N GLY A 95 15.71 12.47 -3.42
CA GLY A 95 15.93 12.19 -4.84
C GLY A 95 17.36 12.48 -5.33
N MET A 96 18.31 12.65 -4.41
CA MET A 96 19.73 12.89 -4.74
C MET A 96 20.48 11.59 -5.03
N LEU A 97 19.92 10.44 -4.65
CA LEU A 97 20.40 9.11 -4.98
C LEU A 97 19.24 8.24 -5.47
N THR A 98 19.45 7.56 -6.60
CA THR A 98 18.52 6.55 -7.13
C THR A 98 19.15 5.17 -6.94
N ASP A 99 18.41 4.22 -6.36
CA ASP A 99 18.86 2.83 -6.37
C ASP A 99 18.74 2.27 -7.79
N ARG A 100 19.85 1.73 -8.30
CA ARG A 100 19.87 1.02 -9.58
C ARG A 100 19.20 -0.34 -9.37
N ILE A 101 18.03 -0.52 -9.95
CA ILE A 101 17.34 -1.82 -9.97
C ILE A 101 17.77 -2.54 -11.25
N GLU A 102 18.71 -3.47 -11.15
CA GLU A 102 19.01 -4.41 -12.23
C GLU A 102 18.00 -5.55 -12.15
N VAL A 103 17.07 -5.59 -13.11
CA VAL A 103 16.13 -6.70 -13.25
C VAL A 103 16.80 -7.75 -14.11
N GLU A 104 17.43 -8.74 -13.46
CA GLU A 104 17.75 -10.00 -14.15
C GLU A 104 16.47 -10.82 -14.27
N THR A 105 15.90 -10.87 -15.48
CA THR A 105 14.84 -11.80 -15.83
C THR A 105 15.43 -13.21 -15.95
N THR A 106 15.64 -13.89 -14.82
CA THR A 106 16.02 -15.30 -14.81
C THR A 106 14.76 -16.16 -14.83
N GLY A 107 14.16 -16.31 -16.01
CA GLY A 107 13.02 -17.19 -16.27
C GLY A 107 12.88 -17.48 -17.77
N PRO A 108 12.46 -18.70 -18.17
CA PRO A 108 12.43 -19.15 -19.57
C PRO A 108 11.22 -18.61 -20.36
N ASP A 109 10.76 -17.40 -20.05
CA ASP A 109 9.63 -16.79 -20.75
C ASP A 109 10.12 -15.69 -21.67
N GLN A 110 10.59 -16.09 -22.85
CA GLN A 110 10.30 -15.30 -24.04
C GLN A 110 8.77 -15.16 -24.08
N VAL A 111 8.26 -14.02 -23.65
CA VAL A 111 6.91 -13.61 -24.03
C VAL A 111 6.95 -13.50 -25.54
N ASP A 112 6.46 -14.55 -26.21
CA ASP A 112 6.40 -14.63 -27.65
C ASP A 112 5.36 -13.61 -28.14
N VAL A 113 5.88 -12.41 -28.45
CA VAL A 113 5.10 -11.27 -28.92
C VAL A 113 4.34 -11.64 -30.20
N GLU A 114 4.88 -12.57 -31.00
CA GLU A 114 4.22 -13.13 -32.18
C GLU A 114 2.95 -13.89 -31.80
N ALA A 115 3.00 -14.76 -30.79
CA ALA A 115 1.84 -15.52 -30.31
C ALA A 115 0.76 -14.61 -29.69
N LEU A 116 1.17 -13.53 -29.01
CA LEU A 116 0.27 -12.50 -28.50
C LEU A 116 -0.42 -11.71 -29.63
N ASN A 117 0.32 -11.35 -30.68
CA ASN A 117 -0.23 -10.66 -31.85
C ASN A 117 -1.21 -11.54 -32.64
N GLN A 118 -0.91 -12.84 -32.79
CA GLN A 118 -1.82 -13.80 -33.43
C GLN A 118 -3.13 -13.96 -32.66
N ARG A 119 -3.06 -14.01 -31.31
CA ARG A 119 -4.26 -14.02 -30.46
C ARG A 119 -5.06 -12.73 -30.60
N LEU A 120 -4.40 -11.57 -30.68
CA LEU A 120 -5.08 -10.29 -30.88
C LEU A 120 -5.80 -10.20 -32.23
N ALA A 121 -5.18 -10.71 -33.31
CA ALA A 121 -5.78 -10.76 -34.64
C ALA A 121 -7.03 -11.66 -34.68
N ALA A 122 -6.93 -12.87 -34.13
CA ALA A 122 -8.06 -13.79 -34.04
C ALA A 122 -9.23 -13.26 -33.19
N PHE A 123 -8.96 -12.37 -32.23
CA PHE A 123 -10.00 -11.68 -31.46
C PHE A 123 -10.64 -10.51 -32.21
N LYS A 124 -9.92 -9.84 -33.12
CA LYS A 124 -10.45 -8.77 -33.97
C LYS A 124 -11.39 -9.31 -35.04
N ASP A 125 -11.04 -10.43 -35.69
CA ASP A 125 -11.89 -11.07 -36.72
C ASP A 125 -13.18 -11.65 -36.14
N ARG A 126 -13.16 -12.13 -34.91
CA ARG A 126 -14.37 -12.62 -34.23
C ARG A 126 -15.34 -11.50 -33.87
N ARG A 127 -14.85 -10.28 -33.71
CA ARG A 127 -15.66 -9.10 -33.37
C ARG A 127 -16.31 -8.47 -34.60
N THR A 128 -15.73 -8.64 -35.79
CA THR A 128 -16.27 -8.17 -37.07
C THR A 128 -17.31 -9.12 -37.65
N GLN A 129 -17.31 -10.41 -37.29
CA GLN A 129 -18.32 -11.39 -37.73
C GLN A 129 -19.57 -11.52 -36.83
N SER A 130 -19.61 -10.88 -35.65
CA SER A 130 -20.79 -10.88 -34.76
C SER A 130 -21.56 -9.55 -34.78
N GLY A 131 -21.34 -8.74 -35.82
CA GLY A 131 -22.01 -7.47 -36.05
C GLY A 131 -22.52 -7.37 -37.49
N ASP A 132 -23.35 -8.33 -37.89
CA ASP A 132 -24.41 -8.20 -38.91
C ASP A 132 -25.61 -9.00 -38.39
#